data_AF-A0A920PL54-F1
#
_entry.id   AF-A0A920PL54-F1
#
_cell.length_a   1.000
_cell.length_b   1.000
_cell.length_c   1.000
_cell.angle_alpha   90.00
_cell.angle_beta   90.00
_cell.angle_gamma   90.00
#
_symmetry.space_group_name_H-M   'P 1'
#
loop_
_entity.id
_entity.type
_entity.pdbx_description
1 polymer ?
#
loop_
_entity_poly.entity_id
_entity_poly.type
_entity_poly.pdbx_seq_one_letter_code
_entity_poly.pdbx_strand_id
1 'polypeptide(L)'
;MVNTCGFIQAAVEESLGAITQALDENGRVIVTGCLGTRNPEILRRFPELVAVTGPDSAGPLWRQFERSCPLAMPRFTICCRPAE
;
A
#
# COMPACT_ATOMS: atom_id res chain seq x y z
N MET A 1 5.12 -2.24 2.49
CA MET A 1 4.48 -0.99 2.01
C MET A 1 4.36 -1.12 0.50
N VAL A 2 3.20 -0.80 -0.08
CA VAL A 2 2.92 -0.97 -1.52
C VAL A 2 2.58 0.39 -2.11
N ASN A 3 3.33 0.84 -3.12
CA ASN A 3 2.98 2.03 -3.90
C ASN A 3 2.14 1.61 -5.10
N THR A 4 1.04 2.31 -5.31
CA THR A 4 0.02 1.95 -6.29
C THR A 4 -0.19 3.07 -7.30
N CYS A 5 -0.32 2.68 -8.56
CA CYS A 5 -0.68 3.62 -9.63
C CYS A 5 -2.19 3.56 -9.90
N GLY A 6 -2.79 4.73 -10.11
CA GLY A 6 -4.24 4.88 -10.34
C GLY A 6 -4.60 5.44 -11.70
N PHE A 7 -3.63 5.59 -12.61
CA PHE A 7 -3.80 6.32 -13.86
C PHE A 7 -4.38 5.47 -15.01
N ILE A 8 -4.05 4.17 -15.06
CA ILE A 8 -4.49 3.23 -16.11
C ILE A 8 -5.15 2.02 -15.45
N GLN A 9 -6.31 1.57 -15.95
CA GLN A 9 -7.03 0.42 -15.37
C GLN A 9 -6.17 -0.86 -15.27
N ALA A 10 -5.32 -1.14 -16.25
CA ALA A 10 -4.40 -2.28 -16.20
C ALA A 10 -3.44 -2.21 -15.00
N ALA A 11 -2.91 -1.02 -14.69
CA ALA A 11 -2.03 -0.81 -13.54
C ALA A 11 -2.78 -0.90 -12.21
N VAL A 12 -4.10 -0.62 -12.20
CA VAL A 12 -4.94 -0.79 -11.02
C VAL A 12 -5.08 -2.27 -10.69
N GLU A 13 -5.44 -3.10 -11.66
CA GLU A 13 -5.57 -4.55 -11.44
C GLU A 13 -4.25 -5.18 -10.97
N GLU A 14 -3.12 -4.78 -11.57
CA GLU A 14 -1.79 -5.21 -11.12
C GLU A 14 -1.51 -4.76 -9.68
N SER A 15 -1.82 -3.51 -9.35
CA SER A 15 -1.66 -2.96 -8.00
C SER A 15 -2.51 -3.71 -6.97
N LEU A 16 -3.75 -4.10 -7.31
CA LEU A 16 -4.64 -4.88 -6.44
C LEU A 16 -4.10 -6.30 -6.21
N GLY A 17 -3.54 -6.92 -7.25
CA GLY A 17 -2.83 -8.19 -7.14
C GLY A 17 -1.64 -8.11 -6.19
N ALA A 18 -0.83 -7.07 -6.34
CA ALA A 18 0.33 -6.82 -5.48
C ALA A 18 -0.07 -6.58 -4.00
N ILE A 19 -1.19 -5.88 -3.74
CA ILE A 19 -1.74 -5.72 -2.40
C ILE A 19 -2.12 -7.08 -1.80
N THR A 20 -2.79 -7.92 -2.58
CA THR A 20 -3.25 -9.24 -2.13
C THR A 20 -2.06 -10.13 -1.78
N GLN A 21 -1.04 -10.19 -2.65
CA GLN A 21 0.18 -10.95 -2.39
C GLN A 21 0.91 -10.41 -1.14
N ALA A 22 1.01 -9.09 -0.99
CA ALA A 22 1.66 -8.50 0.18
C ALA A 22 0.92 -8.81 1.49
N LEU A 23 -0.42 -8.90 1.45
CA LEU A 23 -1.25 -9.30 2.60
C LEU A 23 -1.02 -10.77 2.96
N ASP A 24 -0.99 -11.66 1.96
CA ASP A 24 -0.74 -13.10 2.17
C ASP A 24 0.66 -13.36 2.76
N GLU A 25 1.69 -12.67 2.23
CA GLU A 25 3.08 -12.87 2.67
C GLU A 25 3.42 -12.21 4.02
N ASN A 26 2.85 -11.04 4.33
CA ASN A 26 3.29 -10.20 5.46
C ASN A 26 2.21 -10.00 6.54
N GLY A 27 0.93 -10.26 6.22
CA GLY A 27 -0.21 -10.06 7.12
C GLY A 27 -0.55 -8.60 7.45
N ARG A 28 0.37 -7.65 7.25
CA ARG A 28 0.18 -6.22 7.53
C ARG A 28 0.73 -5.37 6.41
N VAL A 29 -0.17 -4.70 5.69
CA VAL A 29 0.17 -3.88 4.52
C VAL A 29 -0.30 -2.45 4.69
N ILE A 30 0.56 -1.53 4.30
CA ILE A 30 0.25 -0.10 4.13
C ILE A 30 0.31 0.21 2.65
N VAL A 31 -0.76 0.78 2.11
CA VAL A 31 -0.90 1.18 0.71
C VAL A 31 -0.69 2.69 0.60
N THR A 32 0.09 3.10 -0.40
CA THR A 32 0.35 4.49 -0.75
C THR A 32 0.23 4.69 -2.26
N GLY A 33 0.03 5.91 -2.73
CA GLY A 33 -0.01 6.26 -4.16
C GLY A 33 -1.37 6.71 -4.65
N CYS A 34 -1.54 6.82 -5.98
CA CYS A 34 -2.70 7.46 -6.61
C CYS A 34 -4.02 6.72 -6.37
N LEU A 35 -3.99 5.40 -6.08
CA LEU A 35 -5.20 4.68 -5.65
C LEU A 35 -5.63 5.06 -4.23
N GLY A 36 -4.75 5.64 -3.42
CA GLY A 36 -5.11 6.15 -2.10
C GLY A 36 -6.12 7.29 -2.14
N THR A 37 -6.27 7.96 -3.28
CA THR A 37 -7.37 8.92 -3.51
C THR A 37 -8.74 8.23 -3.51
N ARG A 38 -8.79 6.92 -3.78
CA ARG A 38 -9.97 6.06 -3.69
C ARG A 38 -9.96 5.20 -2.43
N ASN A 39 -9.43 5.74 -1.33
CA ASN A 39 -9.36 5.11 -0.02
C ASN A 39 -10.61 4.28 0.38
N PRO A 40 -11.86 4.82 0.30
CA PRO A 40 -13.03 4.05 0.73
C PRO A 40 -13.30 2.80 -0.12
N GLU A 41 -12.92 2.78 -1.41
CA GLU A 41 -13.08 1.60 -2.26
C GLU A 41 -12.04 0.52 -1.89
N ILE A 42 -10.78 0.93 -1.70
CA ILE A 42 -9.69 0.02 -1.36
C ILE A 42 -9.91 -0.59 0.03
N LEU A 43 -10.35 0.18 1.02
CA LEU A 43 -10.66 -0.34 2.36
C LEU A 43 -11.87 -1.29 2.37
N ARG A 44 -12.87 -1.07 1.51
CA ARG A 44 -13.99 -2.01 1.35
C ARG A 44 -13.56 -3.33 0.73
N ARG A 45 -12.58 -3.30 -0.17
CA ARG A 45 -12.01 -4.49 -0.82
C ARG A 45 -11.05 -5.24 0.11
N PHE A 46 -10.24 -4.50 0.88
CA PHE A 46 -9.21 -5.03 1.77
C PHE A 46 -9.33 -4.39 3.15
N PRO A 47 -10.24 -4.90 4.01
CA PRO A 47 -10.43 -4.37 5.36
C PRO A 47 -9.23 -4.64 6.29
N GLU A 48 -8.34 -5.55 5.90
CA GLU A 48 -7.14 -5.96 6.65
C GLU A 48 -5.96 -5.00 6.48
N LEU A 49 -6.09 -3.98 5.62
CA LEU A 49 -5.06 -2.97 5.45
C LEU A 49 -4.89 -2.12 6.71
N VAL A 50 -3.64 -1.88 7.08
CA VAL A 50 -3.30 -1.05 8.24
C VAL A 50 -3.56 0.42 7.95
N ALA A 51 -3.32 0.84 6.71
CA ALA A 51 -3.58 2.19 6.24
C ALA A 51 -3.57 2.27 4.71
N VAL A 52 -4.31 3.23 4.20
CA VAL A 52 -4.29 3.64 2.79
C VAL A 52 -4.06 5.15 2.76
N THR A 53 -3.09 5.59 1.98
CA THR A 53 -2.65 6.99 1.92
C THR A 53 -2.53 7.46 0.47
N GLY A 54 -2.83 8.74 0.22
CA GLY A 54 -2.72 9.33 -1.11
C GLY A 54 -1.27 9.71 -1.48
N PRO A 55 -1.03 10.11 -2.73
CA PRO A 55 0.31 10.40 -3.25
C PRO A 55 1.03 11.53 -2.50
N ASP A 56 0.31 12.56 -2.04
CA ASP A 56 0.88 13.70 -1.29
C ASP A 56 0.97 13.46 0.23
N SER A 57 0.67 12.24 0.71
CA SER A 57 0.52 11.95 2.14
C SER A 57 1.80 11.42 2.81
N ALA A 58 2.99 11.78 2.31
CA ALA A 58 4.26 11.23 2.80
C ALA A 58 4.48 11.44 4.32
N GLY A 59 4.16 12.61 4.87
CA GLY A 59 4.31 12.89 6.31
C GLY A 59 3.38 12.04 7.20
N PRO A 60 2.06 12.06 6.97
CA PRO A 60 1.11 11.18 7.66
C PRO A 60 1.42 9.68 7.50
N LEU A 61 1.90 9.28 6.32
CA LEU A 61 2.31 7.90 6.03
C LEU A 61 3.42 7.43 6.96
N TRP A 62 4.48 8.22 7.12
CA TRP A 62 5.60 7.84 7.99
C TRP A 62 5.19 7.72 9.45
N ARG A 63 4.36 8.64 9.95
CA ARG A 63 3.81 8.53 11.31
C ARG A 63 2.97 7.27 11.50
N GLN A 64 2.15 6.92 10.52
CA GLN A 64 1.34 5.71 10.55
C GLN A 64 2.23 4.45 10.52
N PHE A 65 3.28 4.48 9.69
CA PHE A 65 4.27 3.42 9.58
C PHE A 65 5.01 3.20 10.91
N GLU A 66 5.51 4.27 11.53
CA GLU A 66 6.19 4.25 12.85
C GLU A 66 5.28 3.69 13.95
N ARG A 67 4.01 4.11 13.98
CA ARG A 67 3.02 3.59 14.94
C ARG A 67 2.71 2.11 14.73
N SER A 68 2.71 1.69 13.47
CA SER A 68 2.32 0.33 13.10
C SER A 68 3.48 -0.64 13.27
N CYS A 69 4.72 -0.19 13.09
CA CYS A 69 5.90 -1.02 13.12
C CYS A 69 6.88 -0.52 14.21
N PRO A 70 6.76 -1.02 15.45
CA PRO A 70 7.73 -0.74 16.50
C PRO A 70 9.04 -1.49 16.21
N LEU A 71 9.96 -0.83 15.50
CA LEU A 71 11.39 -1.14 15.33
C LEU A 71 11.83 -2.60 15.60
N ALA A 72 11.88 -3.40 14.54
CA ALA A 72 12.97 -4.36 14.21
C ALA A 72 12.54 -5.30 13.07
N MET A 73 12.65 -4.88 11.81
CA MET A 73 12.61 -5.83 10.69
C MET A 73 13.62 -5.48 9.59
N PRO A 74 14.63 -6.32 9.34
CA PRO A 74 15.53 -6.20 8.19
C PRO A 74 14.96 -7.00 7.00
N ARG A 75 13.84 -6.56 6.41
CA ARG A 75 13.43 -6.89 5.04
C ARG A 75 12.14 -6.16 4.70
N PHE A 76 12.27 -4.97 4.13
CA PHE A 76 11.15 -4.33 3.46
C PHE A 76 11.03 -4.96 2.07
N THR A 77 10.10 -5.91 1.91
CA THR A 77 9.58 -6.22 0.58
C THR A 77 8.74 -5.03 0.15
N ILE A 78 9.41 -4.04 -0.44
CA ILE A 78 8.77 -3.03 -1.29
C ILE A 78 8.44 -3.76 -2.58
N CYS A 79 7.21 -4.26 -2.68
CA CYS A 79 6.69 -4.74 -3.96
C CYS A 79 6.25 -3.51 -4.76
N CYS A 80 7.25 -2.75 -5.22
CA CYS A 80 7.12 -1.88 -6.36
C CYS A 80 8.08 -2.42 -7.39
N ARG A 81 7.58 -3.27 -8.29
CA ARG A 81 8.25 -3.39 -9.57
C ARG A 81 8.09 -2.00 -10.23
N PRO A 82 9.18 -1.32 -10.59
CA PRO A 82 9.07 -0.02 -11.25
C PRO A 82 8.28 -0.20 -12.55
N ALA A 83 7.49 0.80 -12.92
CA ALA A 83 6.83 0.85 -14.21
C ALA A 83 7.88 1.21 -15.28
N GLU A 84 8.72 0.23 -15.63
CA GLU A 84 9.60 0.22 -16.80
C GLU A 84 9.93 -1.21 -17.22
#